data_AF-A0A6H2GJ31-F1
#
_entry.id   AF-A0A6H2GJ31-F1
#
_cell.length_a   1.000
_cell.length_b   1.000
_cell.length_c   1.000
_cell.angle_alpha   90.00
_cell.angle_beta   90.00
_cell.angle_gamma   90.00
#
_symmetry.space_group_name_H-M   'P 1'
#
loop_
_entity.id
_entity.type
_entity.pdbx_description
1 polymer ?
#
loop_
_entity_poly.entity_id
_entity_poly.type
_entity_poly.pdbx_seq_one_letter_code
_entity_poly.pdbx_strand_id
1 'polypeptide(L)'
;MAGSGFLLPMVAGVALSCVSYGFVARIVSKHQISTLRAVSWGILGTLSLVLGACAFSAVSAEHPAAKHKTLCLGSAPECYAKAHHNPVKECKQVMDKKAAFRHVWQESEARPVFDTYLWHNEQKKTIQAFGQQAKAINSMNMLIPLQYFCVFNANTGEVIAASFE
;
A
#
# COMPACT_ATOMS: atom_id res chain seq x y z
N MET A 1 12.01 -33.25 10.43
CA MET A 1 11.33 -33.51 11.72
C MET A 1 10.87 -32.17 12.27
N ALA A 2 9.56 -31.92 12.25
CA ALA A 2 8.96 -30.63 12.57
C ALA A 2 8.79 -30.47 14.10
N GLY A 3 9.31 -29.37 14.63
CA GLY A 3 9.26 -29.00 16.03
C GLY A 3 7.90 -28.48 16.47
N SER A 4 7.48 -28.94 17.64
CA SER A 4 6.30 -28.53 18.40
C SER A 4 6.39 -27.06 18.82
N GLY A 5 5.58 -26.20 18.21
CA GLY A 5 5.45 -24.79 18.59
C GLY A 5 4.07 -24.18 18.35
N PHE A 6 3.05 -24.98 18.00
CA PHE A 6 1.78 -24.48 17.46
C PHE A 6 0.52 -24.83 18.26
N LEU A 7 0.63 -25.18 19.54
CA LEU A 7 -0.52 -25.58 20.37
C LEU A 7 -0.64 -24.79 21.68
N LEU A 8 -0.49 -23.46 21.64
CA LEU A 8 -0.59 -22.63 22.84
C LEU A 8 -1.56 -21.42 22.85
N PRO A 9 -2.48 -21.20 21.89
CA PRO A 9 -3.59 -20.26 22.15
C PRO A 9 -4.98 -20.90 22.23
N MET A 10 -5.14 -22.21 21.95
CA MET A 10 -6.48 -22.82 21.89
C MET A 10 -7.00 -23.48 23.18
N VAL A 11 -6.27 -23.41 24.30
CA VAL A 11 -6.73 -23.98 25.59
C VAL A 11 -7.09 -22.90 26.63
N ALA A 12 -6.81 -21.62 26.35
CA ALA A 12 -7.17 -20.52 27.25
C ALA A 12 -8.54 -19.86 26.93
N GLY A 13 -9.29 -20.38 25.95
CA GLY A 13 -10.58 -19.81 25.50
C GLY A 13 -11.84 -20.47 26.11
N VAL A 14 -11.73 -21.64 26.74
CA VAL A 14 -12.90 -22.45 27.16
C VAL A 14 -13.15 -22.44 28.67
N ALA A 15 -12.21 -21.96 29.49
CA ALA A 15 -12.38 -21.92 30.95
C ALA A 15 -13.11 -20.67 31.47
N LEU A 16 -13.19 -19.58 30.70
CA LEU A 16 -13.83 -18.32 31.14
C LEU A 16 -15.33 -18.24 30.83
N SER A 17 -15.88 -19.14 30.01
CA SER A 17 -17.32 -19.16 29.67
C SER A 17 -18.19 -19.96 30.64
N CYS A 18 -17.61 -20.72 31.59
CA CYS A 18 -18.36 -21.54 32.53
C CYS A 18 -18.54 -20.94 33.95
N VAL A 19 -18.00 -19.76 34.23
CA VAL A 19 -18.17 -19.10 35.55
C VAL A 19 -19.17 -17.93 35.50
N SER A 20 -19.44 -17.35 34.33
CA SER A 20 -20.34 -16.20 34.18
C SER A 20 -21.84 -16.56 34.20
N TYR A 21 -22.23 -17.79 33.84
CA TYR A 21 -23.63 -18.23 33.89
C TYR A 21 -24.11 -18.63 35.30
N GLY A 22 -23.20 -19.07 36.18
CA GLY A 22 -23.56 -19.49 37.56
C GLY A 22 -23.81 -18.33 38.52
N PHE A 23 -23.23 -17.15 38.27
CA PHE A 23 -23.38 -15.98 39.14
C PHE A 23 -24.66 -15.18 38.85
N VAL A 24 -25.10 -15.14 37.59
CA VAL A 24 -26.34 -14.45 37.19
C VAL A 24 -27.59 -15.22 37.63
N ALA A 25 -27.56 -16.57 37.63
CA ALA A 25 -28.68 -17.38 38.10
C ALA A 25 -28.90 -17.30 39.62
N ARG A 26 -27.85 -17.09 40.43
CA ARG A 26 -27.96 -16.99 41.89
C ARG A 26 -28.39 -15.61 42.41
N ILE A 27 -28.25 -14.55 41.61
CA ILE A 27 -28.70 -13.20 42.00
C ILE A 27 -30.18 -12.96 41.66
N VAL A 28 -30.75 -13.70 40.71
CA VAL A 28 -32.16 -13.55 40.30
C VAL A 28 -33.14 -14.30 41.22
N SER A 29 -32.68 -15.25 42.04
CA SER A 29 -33.58 -16.07 42.87
C SER A 29 -34.11 -15.40 44.14
N LYS A 30 -33.68 -14.18 44.52
CA LYS A 30 -34.07 -13.66 45.85
C LYS A 30 -34.39 -12.17 46.01
N HIS A 31 -34.57 -11.37 44.96
CA HIS A 31 -35.08 -10.01 45.14
C HIS A 31 -35.99 -9.61 43.98
N GLN A 32 -37.23 -9.22 44.31
CA GLN A 32 -38.08 -8.44 43.42
C GLN A 32 -37.36 -7.13 43.10
N ILE A 33 -36.79 -7.04 41.90
CA ILE A 33 -36.16 -5.81 41.41
C ILE A 33 -37.20 -5.10 40.56
N SER A 34 -37.68 -3.97 41.08
CA SER A 34 -38.53 -3.01 40.39
C SER A 34 -37.95 -2.65 39.02
N THR A 35 -38.83 -2.55 38.03
CA THR A 35 -38.58 -2.36 36.58
C THR A 35 -37.72 -1.13 36.23
N LEU A 36 -37.47 -0.23 37.17
CA LEU A 36 -36.66 0.97 36.98
C LEU A 36 -35.13 0.74 37.03
N ARG A 37 -34.63 -0.35 37.63
CA ARG A 37 -33.17 -0.59 37.69
C ARG A 37 -32.58 -1.33 36.47
N ALA A 38 -33.40 -2.01 35.68
CA ALA A 38 -32.96 -2.75 34.50
C ALA A 38 -32.50 -1.82 33.35
N VAL A 39 -33.07 -0.63 33.23
CA VAL A 39 -32.72 0.34 32.17
C VAL A 39 -31.35 0.98 32.41
N SER A 40 -30.95 1.16 33.68
CA SER A 40 -29.70 1.83 34.04
C SER A 40 -28.43 1.04 33.67
N TRP A 41 -28.49 -0.29 33.68
CA TRP A 41 -27.35 -1.15 33.31
C TRP A 41 -27.23 -1.38 31.80
N GLY A 42 -28.31 -1.19 31.03
CA GLY A 42 -28.29 -1.32 29.57
C GLY A 42 -27.55 -0.17 28.86
N ILE A 43 -27.59 1.03 29.44
CA ILE A 43 -26.95 2.24 28.86
C ILE A 43 -25.44 2.28 29.18
N LEU A 44 -25.01 1.74 30.32
CA LEU A 44 -23.58 1.71 30.68
C LEU A 44 -22.80 0.66 29.87
N GLY A 45 -23.47 -0.42 29.42
CA GLY A 45 -22.85 -1.47 28.60
C GLY A 45 -22.58 -1.05 27.15
N THR A 46 -23.43 -0.20 26.57
CA THR A 46 -23.25 0.31 25.19
C THR A 46 -22.19 1.40 25.10
N LEU A 47 -22.01 2.22 26.14
CA LEU A 47 -20.97 3.26 26.18
C LEU A 47 -19.53 2.69 26.23
N SER A 48 -19.31 1.55 26.87
CA SER A 48 -18.00 0.89 26.92
C SER A 48 -17.54 0.27 25.59
N LEU A 49 -18.48 -0.04 24.69
CA LEU A 49 -18.16 -0.56 23.34
C LEU A 49 -17.74 0.55 22.36
N VAL A 50 -18.16 1.80 22.58
CA VAL A 50 -17.87 2.93 21.68
C VAL A 50 -16.54 3.62 22.00
N LEU A 51 -16.06 3.54 23.25
CA LEU A 51 -14.78 4.16 23.66
C LEU A 51 -13.56 3.22 23.56
N GLY A 52 -13.76 1.95 23.19
CA GLY A 52 -12.69 0.95 23.01
C GLY A 52 -12.06 0.89 21.62
N ALA A 53 -12.38 1.84 20.73
CA ALA A 53 -11.90 1.86 19.33
C ALA A 53 -10.81 2.91 19.04
N CYS A 54 -10.22 3.52 20.07
CA CYS A 54 -9.13 4.50 19.91
C CYS A 54 -7.91 4.12 20.76
N ALA A 55 -7.26 3.00 20.43
CA ALA A 55 -5.88 2.78 20.83
C ALA A 55 -5.17 1.96 19.76
N PHE A 56 -4.05 2.51 19.28
CA PHE A 56 -3.06 1.91 18.37
C PHE A 56 -3.42 1.86 16.88
N SER A 57 -3.11 2.95 16.17
CA SER A 57 -2.48 2.88 14.85
C SER A 57 -1.67 4.17 14.60
N ALA A 58 -0.69 4.40 15.47
CA ALA A 58 0.42 5.29 15.19
C ALA A 58 1.73 4.54 15.48
N VAL A 59 1.87 3.37 14.86
CA VAL A 59 3.19 2.85 14.50
C VAL A 59 3.31 3.18 13.02
N SER A 60 3.98 4.31 12.77
CA SER A 60 4.69 4.52 11.51
C SER A 60 5.71 3.40 11.42
N ALA A 61 5.27 2.25 10.91
CA ALA A 61 6.16 1.29 10.31
C ALA A 61 6.69 1.99 9.05
N GLU A 62 7.74 2.79 9.25
CA GLU A 62 8.88 2.75 8.36
C GLU A 62 9.01 1.30 7.92
N HIS A 63 8.59 1.01 6.70
CA HIS A 63 8.84 -0.28 6.10
C HIS A 63 10.34 -0.23 5.77
N PRO A 64 11.25 -0.88 6.52
CA PRO A 64 12.47 -1.28 5.86
C PRO A 64 11.98 -2.29 4.84
N ALA A 65 12.04 -1.90 3.57
CA ALA A 65 11.79 -2.75 2.44
C ALA A 65 12.31 -4.16 2.76
N ALA A 66 11.39 -5.06 3.11
CA ALA A 66 11.71 -6.46 3.24
C ALA A 66 12.12 -6.83 1.82
N LYS A 67 13.44 -6.89 1.61
CA LYS A 67 14.13 -7.31 0.39
C LYS A 67 13.63 -8.71 0.05
N HIS A 68 12.46 -8.78 -0.57
CA HIS A 68 12.12 -9.88 -1.42
C HIS A 68 13.17 -9.83 -2.52
N LYS A 69 14.15 -10.73 -2.40
CA LYS A 69 15.06 -11.10 -3.48
C LYS A 69 14.24 -11.87 -4.51
N THR A 70 13.17 -11.27 -5.01
CA THR A 70 12.48 -11.72 -6.23
C THR A 70 13.56 -11.66 -7.29
N LEU A 71 13.84 -12.79 -7.93
CA LEU A 71 14.65 -12.81 -9.14
C LEU A 71 13.97 -11.85 -10.11
N CYS A 72 14.56 -10.67 -10.26
CA CYS A 72 14.06 -9.73 -11.24
C CYS A 72 14.42 -10.29 -12.61
N LEU A 73 13.39 -10.52 -13.43
CA LEU A 73 13.51 -11.05 -14.79
C LEU A 73 13.92 -9.98 -15.82
N GLY A 74 14.07 -8.73 -15.38
CA GLY A 74 14.39 -7.58 -16.23
C GLY A 74 15.88 -7.32 -16.40
N SER A 75 16.20 -6.21 -17.06
CA SER A 75 17.58 -5.75 -17.19
C SER A 75 18.18 -5.35 -15.82
N ALA A 76 19.51 -5.42 -15.66
CA ALA A 76 20.17 -4.98 -14.42
C ALA A 76 19.73 -3.57 -13.94
N PRO A 77 19.66 -2.51 -14.78
CA PRO A 77 19.13 -1.22 -14.37
C PRO A 77 17.64 -1.26 -14.01
N GLU A 78 16.79 -1.94 -14.78
CA GLU A 78 15.37 -2.09 -14.46
C GLU A 78 15.16 -2.72 -13.09
N CYS A 79 15.89 -3.82 -12.83
CA CYS A 79 15.86 -4.52 -11.56
C CYS A 79 16.32 -3.64 -10.41
N TYR A 80 17.37 -2.84 -10.64
CA TYR A 80 17.86 -1.91 -9.66
C TYR A 80 16.81 -0.84 -9.33
N ALA A 81 16.21 -0.21 -10.34
CA ALA A 81 15.14 0.78 -10.17
C ALA A 81 13.94 0.21 -9.40
N LYS A 82 13.45 -0.97 -9.80
CA LYS A 82 12.30 -1.64 -9.15
C LYS A 82 12.59 -2.05 -7.70
N ALA A 83 13.85 -2.33 -7.36
CA ALA A 83 14.26 -2.66 -6.00
C ALA A 83 14.62 -1.43 -5.14
N HIS A 84 14.78 -0.25 -5.74
CA HIS A 84 15.09 1.00 -5.08
C HIS A 84 14.01 2.04 -5.44
N HIS A 85 14.39 3.14 -6.09
CA HIS A 85 13.44 4.13 -6.58
C HIS A 85 13.17 3.96 -8.07
N ASN A 86 11.88 3.87 -8.42
CA ASN A 86 11.39 3.91 -9.79
C ASN A 86 10.31 5.01 -9.92
N PRO A 87 10.71 6.28 -10.13
CA PRO A 87 9.84 7.45 -10.01
C PRO A 87 8.94 7.67 -11.25
N VAL A 88 8.17 6.65 -11.64
CA VAL A 88 7.31 6.66 -12.84
C VAL A 88 6.32 7.83 -12.80
N LYS A 89 5.70 8.07 -11.65
CA LYS A 89 4.71 9.13 -11.46
C LYS A 89 5.34 10.51 -11.62
N GLU A 90 6.50 10.73 -11.03
CA GLU A 90 7.24 11.98 -11.08
C GLU A 90 7.74 12.26 -12.49
N CYS A 91 8.27 11.25 -13.19
CA CYS A 91 8.63 11.35 -14.59
C CYS A 91 7.45 11.81 -15.46
N LYS A 92 6.27 11.20 -15.29
CA LYS A 92 5.03 11.62 -15.98
C LYS A 92 4.69 13.07 -15.65
N GLN A 93 4.68 13.44 -14.37
CA GLN A 93 4.37 14.81 -13.96
C GLN A 93 5.31 15.86 -14.54
N VAL A 94 6.62 15.57 -14.64
CA VAL A 94 7.58 16.47 -15.28
C VAL A 94 7.28 16.64 -16.76
N MET A 95 6.98 15.53 -17.46
CA MET A 95 6.62 15.58 -18.89
C MET A 95 5.29 16.28 -19.12
N ASP A 96 4.26 15.98 -18.32
CA ASP A 96 2.93 16.59 -18.39
C ASP A 96 3.01 18.12 -18.21
N LYS A 97 3.87 18.59 -17.28
CA LYS A 97 4.09 20.02 -17.05
C LYS A 97 4.86 20.71 -18.18
N LYS A 98 5.74 19.99 -18.88
CA LYS A 98 6.60 20.53 -19.96
C LYS A 98 5.96 20.44 -21.34
N ALA A 99 4.94 19.59 -21.51
CA ALA A 99 4.30 19.38 -22.80
C ALA A 99 3.62 20.66 -23.30
N ALA A 100 4.00 21.11 -24.50
CA ALA A 100 3.36 22.22 -25.21
C ALA A 100 2.22 21.75 -26.14
N PHE A 101 1.83 20.48 -26.05
CA PHE A 101 0.82 19.85 -26.87
C PHE A 101 -0.08 18.95 -26.00
N ARG A 102 -1.26 18.58 -26.53
CA ARG A 102 -2.15 17.64 -25.83
C ARG A 102 -1.66 16.21 -26.03
N HIS A 103 -1.66 15.43 -24.95
CA HIS A 103 -1.33 14.02 -25.00
C HIS A 103 -2.16 13.21 -24.01
N VAL A 104 -2.14 11.90 -24.19
CA VAL A 104 -2.77 10.93 -23.30
C VAL A 104 -1.81 9.77 -23.05
N TRP A 105 -1.78 9.31 -21.79
CA TRP A 105 -1.08 8.10 -21.40
C TRP A 105 -1.95 6.87 -21.70
N GLN A 106 -1.35 5.79 -22.20
CA GLN A 106 -2.01 4.51 -22.51
C GLN A 106 -1.55 3.43 -21.54
N GLU A 107 -1.71 3.69 -20.25
CA GLU A 107 -1.26 2.80 -19.19
C GLU A 107 -2.24 1.62 -18.99
N SER A 108 -1.70 0.41 -18.84
CA SER A 108 -2.47 -0.77 -18.45
C SER A 108 -1.61 -1.67 -17.58
N GLU A 109 -2.21 -2.58 -16.81
CA GLU A 109 -1.46 -3.53 -15.99
C GLU A 109 -0.47 -4.38 -16.81
N ALA A 110 -0.82 -4.68 -18.06
CA ALA A 110 0.02 -5.47 -18.97
C ALA A 110 1.13 -4.66 -19.66
N ARG A 111 1.02 -3.33 -19.72
CA ARG A 111 1.96 -2.45 -20.43
C ARG A 111 2.37 -1.29 -19.55
N PRO A 112 3.55 -1.36 -18.91
CA PRO A 112 4.03 -0.29 -18.06
C PRO A 112 4.32 0.95 -18.91
N VAL A 113 4.25 2.13 -18.28
CA VAL A 113 4.59 3.41 -18.92
C VAL A 113 6.04 3.39 -19.43
N PHE A 114 6.96 2.84 -18.63
CA PHE A 114 8.35 2.62 -19.03
C PHE A 114 8.64 1.12 -19.05
N ASP A 115 9.11 0.62 -20.18
CA ASP A 115 9.38 -0.80 -20.41
C ASP A 115 10.88 -1.10 -20.64
N THR A 116 11.66 -0.06 -20.94
CA THR A 116 13.08 -0.20 -21.26
C THR A 116 13.89 0.66 -20.31
N TYR A 117 14.90 0.07 -19.65
CA TYR A 117 15.76 0.78 -18.70
C TYR A 117 17.22 0.54 -19.06
N LEU A 118 18.01 1.60 -19.11
CA LEU A 118 19.44 1.57 -19.38
C LEU A 118 20.20 2.34 -18.30
N TRP A 119 21.45 1.95 -18.04
CA TRP A 119 22.33 2.77 -17.22
C TRP A 119 22.69 4.04 -17.98
N HIS A 120 22.25 5.19 -17.48
CA HIS A 120 22.76 6.48 -17.94
C HIS A 120 24.16 6.74 -17.37
N ASN A 121 24.34 6.40 -16.09
CA ASN A 121 25.63 6.34 -15.42
C ASN A 121 25.55 5.34 -14.26
N GLU A 122 26.19 4.17 -14.42
CA GLU A 122 26.11 3.09 -13.45
C GLU A 122 26.80 3.40 -12.12
N GLN A 123 27.89 4.17 -12.14
CA GLN A 123 28.64 4.56 -10.94
C GLN A 123 27.81 5.49 -10.06
N LYS A 124 27.10 6.43 -10.68
CA LYS A 124 26.18 7.37 -10.02
C LYS A 124 24.78 6.80 -9.80
N LYS A 125 24.54 5.56 -10.23
CA LYS A 125 23.22 4.89 -10.21
C LYS A 125 22.11 5.73 -10.85
N THR A 126 22.43 6.46 -11.91
CA THR A 126 21.43 7.16 -12.72
C THR A 126 20.98 6.27 -13.86
N ILE A 127 19.66 6.16 -14.03
CA ILE A 127 19.01 5.28 -14.99
C ILE A 127 18.25 6.15 -15.99
N GLN A 128 18.27 5.75 -17.25
CA GLN A 128 17.40 6.27 -18.29
C GLN A 128 16.35 5.23 -18.63
N ALA A 129 15.09 5.56 -18.38
CA ALA A 129 13.94 4.75 -18.73
C ALA A 129 13.28 5.30 -20.00
N PHE A 130 12.81 4.42 -20.88
CA PHE A 130 12.12 4.76 -22.12
C PHE A 130 10.73 4.13 -22.14
N GLY A 131 9.82 4.76 -22.86
CA GLY A 131 8.47 4.27 -23.05
C GLY A 131 7.84 4.76 -24.34
N GLN A 132 6.78 4.06 -24.73
CA GLN A 132 5.97 4.36 -25.92
C GLN A 132 4.46 4.33 -25.62
N GLN A 133 4.07 4.22 -24.35
CA GLN A 133 2.67 4.17 -23.92
C GLN A 133 2.05 5.57 -23.75
N ALA A 134 2.29 6.46 -24.73
CA ALA A 134 1.67 7.78 -24.78
C ALA A 134 1.35 8.16 -26.23
N LYS A 135 0.33 8.99 -26.43
CA LYS A 135 -0.02 9.52 -27.74
C LYS A 135 -0.30 11.02 -27.69
N ALA A 136 0.21 11.76 -28.66
CA ALA A 136 -0.17 13.15 -28.89
C ALA A 136 -1.52 13.20 -29.61
N ILE A 137 -2.29 14.25 -29.34
CA ILE A 137 -3.57 14.51 -30.00
C ILE A 137 -3.43 15.76 -30.88
N ASN A 138 -3.53 15.58 -32.19
CA ASN A 138 -3.47 16.70 -33.13
C ASN A 138 -4.79 17.50 -33.18
N SER A 139 -4.87 18.50 -34.06
CA SER A 139 -6.05 19.35 -34.26
C SER A 139 -7.26 18.59 -34.82
N MET A 140 -7.04 17.45 -35.47
CA MET A 140 -8.09 16.57 -36.02
C MET A 140 -8.48 15.45 -35.04
N ASN A 141 -8.07 15.54 -33.77
CA ASN A 141 -8.25 14.48 -32.76
C ASN A 141 -7.65 13.11 -33.12
N MET A 142 -6.67 13.07 -34.02
CA MET A 142 -5.93 11.84 -34.30
C MET A 142 -4.87 11.61 -33.23
N LEU A 143 -4.66 10.34 -32.90
CA LEU A 143 -3.67 9.90 -31.92
C LEU A 143 -2.36 9.51 -32.60
N ILE A 144 -1.28 10.23 -32.29
CA ILE A 144 0.06 10.02 -32.85
C ILE A 144 0.93 9.36 -31.77
N PRO A 145 1.59 8.22 -32.03
CA PRO A 145 2.50 7.59 -31.06
C PRO A 145 3.59 8.56 -30.60
N LEU A 146 3.90 8.55 -29.30
CA LEU A 146 5.02 9.30 -28.72
C LEU A 146 6.04 8.35 -28.12
N GLN A 147 7.31 8.59 -28.43
CA GLN A 147 8.42 8.07 -27.68
C GLN A 147 8.84 9.11 -26.63
N TYR A 148 9.35 8.65 -25.50
CA TYR A 148 9.78 9.52 -24.42
C TYR A 148 10.79 8.81 -23.55
N PHE A 149 11.51 9.61 -22.77
CA PHE A 149 12.48 9.12 -21.80
C PHE A 149 12.38 9.86 -20.47
N CYS A 150 12.90 9.23 -19.42
CA CYS A 150 13.14 9.82 -18.12
C CYS A 150 14.50 9.38 -17.58
N VAL A 151 15.37 10.32 -17.26
CA VAL A 151 16.64 10.13 -16.54
C VAL A 151 16.41 10.48 -15.07
N PHE A 152 16.71 9.55 -14.17
CA PHE A 152 16.57 9.75 -12.73
C PHE A 152 17.69 9.08 -11.95
N ASN A 153 17.93 9.54 -10.73
CA ASN A 153 18.83 8.91 -9.77
C ASN A 153 18.07 7.77 -9.05
N ALA A 154 18.49 6.53 -9.23
CA ALA A 154 17.80 5.37 -8.66
C ALA A 154 18.04 5.19 -7.15
N ASN A 155 19.03 5.89 -6.57
CA ASN A 155 19.26 5.90 -5.12
C ASN A 155 18.31 6.86 -4.40
N THR A 156 17.90 7.95 -5.04
CA THR A 156 17.11 9.02 -4.39
C THR A 156 15.71 9.20 -4.97
N GLY A 157 15.46 8.70 -6.19
CA GLY A 157 14.23 8.95 -6.94
C GLY A 157 14.17 10.33 -7.61
N GLU A 158 15.23 11.12 -7.53
CA GLU A 158 15.28 12.45 -8.15
C GLU A 158 15.24 12.36 -9.68
N VAL A 159 14.27 13.03 -10.30
CA VAL A 159 14.16 13.14 -11.76
C VAL A 159 15.11 14.23 -12.26
N ILE A 160 16.09 13.84 -13.07
CA ILE A 160 17.13 14.72 -13.63
C ILE A 160 16.64 15.35 -14.94
N ALA A 161 16.04 14.52 -15.81
CA ALA A 161 15.49 14.96 -17.08
C ALA A 161 14.32 14.05 -17.49
N ALA A 162 13.29 14.60 -18.11
CA ALA A 162 12.23 13.82 -18.74
C ALA A 162 11.65 14.63 -19.90
N SER A 163 11.41 13.97 -21.03
CA SER A 163 10.90 14.61 -22.24
C SER A 163 10.22 13.60 -23.17
N PHE A 164 9.25 14.09 -23.93
CA PHE A 164 8.82 13.48 -25.18
C PHE A 164 9.88 13.74 -26.27
N GLU A 165 10.05 12.79 -27.18
CA GLU A 165 10.89 12.88 -28.38
C GLU A 165 10.10 13.39 -29.60
#